data_AF-A0AAW1E1H3-F1
#
_entry.id   AF-A0AAW1E1H3-F1
#
_cell.length_a   1.000
_cell.length_b   1.000
_cell.length_c   1.000
_cell.angle_alpha   90.00
_cell.angle_beta   90.00
_cell.angle_gamma   90.00
#
_symmetry.space_group_name_H-M   'P 1'
#
loop_
_entity.id
_entity.type
_entity.pdbx_description
1 polymer ?
#
loop_
_entity_poly.entity_id
_entity_poly.type
_entity_poly.pdbx_seq_one_letter_code
_entity_poly.pdbx_strand_id
1 'polypeptide(L)' 'VRLFEGTTLVADSGVVVDTTMRGGRLGVFCFSQENIIWSNLRYRCNDTVPEDFQTHRKQFMMHIQL' A
#
# COMPACT_ATOMS: atom_id res chain seq x y z
N VAL A 1 -1.57 0.30 1.67
CA VAL A 1 -0.83 1.48 2.17
C VAL A 1 -1.56 2.01 3.39
N ARG A 2 -0.82 2.37 4.45
CA ARG A 2 -1.36 2.94 5.68
C ARG A 2 -0.75 4.31 5.93
N LEU A 3 -1.57 5.30 6.27
CA LEU A 3 -1.16 6.67 6.57
C LEU A 3 -1.46 6.99 8.03
N PHE A 4 -0.53 7.66 8.70
CA PHE A 4 -0.62 7.96 10.13
C PHE A 4 -0.43 9.46 10.37
N GLU A 5 -1.25 10.01 11.27
CA GLU A 5 -1.03 11.32 11.88
C GLU A 5 -0.52 11.08 13.32
N GLY A 6 0.78 11.29 13.54
CA GLY A 6 1.44 10.86 14.76
C GLY A 6 1.38 9.33 14.92
N THR A 7 0.68 8.85 15.95
CA THR A 7 0.48 7.42 16.24
C THR A 7 -0.88 6.90 15.76
N THR A 8 -1.77 7.79 15.33
CA THR A 8 -3.14 7.44 14.94
C THR A 8 -3.19 7.06 13.46
N LEU A 9 -3.79 5.91 13.15
CA LEU A 9 -4.08 5.50 11.77
C LEU A 9 -5.23 6.34 11.22
N VAL A 10 -4.98 7.11 10.15
CA VAL A 10 -5.98 8.00 9.55
C VAL A 10 -6.52 7.50 8.21
N ALA A 11 -5.76 6.65 7.51
CA ALA A 11 -6.23 6.01 6.28
C ALA A 11 -5.55 4.64 6.06
N ASP A 12 -6.32 3.67 5.59
CA ASP A 12 -5.83 2.37 5.13
C ASP A 12 -6.51 2.01 3.81
N SER A 13 -5.71 1.65 2.80
CA SER A 13 -6.23 1.15 1.52
C SER A 13 -6.73 -0.29 1.60
N GLY A 14 -6.35 -1.03 2.63
CA GLY A 14 -6.48 -2.49 2.68
C GLY A 14 -5.62 -3.18 1.61
N VAL A 15 -6.01 -4.41 1.28
CA VAL A 15 -5.38 -5.23 0.23
C VAL A 15 -5.83 -4.73 -1.14
N VAL A 16 -4.87 -4.37 -1.99
CA VAL A 16 -5.09 -3.96 -3.38
C VAL A 16 -4.33 -4.91 -4.29
N VAL A 17 -4.98 -5.45 -5.31
CA VAL A 17 -4.40 -6.40 -6.27
C VAL A 17 -4.34 -5.76 -7.65
N ASP A 18 -3.13 -5.43 -8.09
CA ASP A 18 -2.84 -4.92 -9.44
C ASP A 18 -1.54 -5.56 -9.94
N THR A 19 -1.54 -6.02 -11.19
CA THR A 19 -0.40 -6.70 -11.84
C THR A 19 0.26 -5.87 -12.93
N THR A 20 -0.17 -4.63 -13.15
CA THR A 20 0.35 -3.75 -14.20
C THR A 20 1.86 -3.51 -14.08
N MET A 21 2.36 -3.38 -12.85
CA MET A 21 3.79 -3.28 -12.55
C MET A 21 4.26 -4.43 -11.65
N ARG A 22 5.23 -5.23 -12.11
CA ARG A 22 5.73 -6.43 -11.40
C ARG A 22 6.97 -6.17 -10.52
N GLY A 23 7.37 -4.92 -10.39
CA GLY A 23 8.57 -4.47 -9.70
C GLY A 23 9.02 -3.11 -10.22
N GLY A 24 10.07 -2.52 -9.62
CA GLY A 24 10.60 -1.23 -10.06
C GLY A 24 11.47 -0.51 -9.02
N ARG A 25 11.73 0.77 -9.28
CA ARG A 25 12.45 1.68 -8.37
C ARG A 25 11.45 2.52 -7.56
N LEU A 26 11.88 2.97 -6.38
CA LEU A 26 11.10 3.85 -5.51
C LEU A 26 11.50 5.32 -5.72
N GLY A 27 10.54 6.22 -5.53
CA GLY A 27 10.75 7.67 -5.64
C GLY A 27 9.64 8.45 -4.93
N VAL A 28 9.81 9.76 -4.85
CA VAL A 28 8.81 10.69 -4.28
C VAL A 28 8.13 11.46 -5.40
N PHE A 29 6.87 11.84 -5.19
CA PHE A 29 6.05 12.56 -6.17
C PHE A 29 5.54 13.88 -5.59
N CYS A 30 5.55 14.92 -6.42
CA CYS A 30 4.95 16.22 -6.14
C CYS A 30 4.21 16.71 -7.37
N PHE A 31 3.09 17.39 -7.18
CA PHE A 31 2.41 18.10 -8.24
C PHE A 31 1.95 19.48 -7.75
N SER A 32 2.57 20.53 -8.30
CA SER A 32 2.21 21.94 -8.08
C SER A 32 2.19 22.39 -6.60
N GLN A 33 3.04 21.81 -5.75
CA GLN A 33 3.11 22.16 -4.33
C GLN A 33 4.56 22.41 -3.90
N GLU A 34 4.80 23.58 -3.31
CA GLU A 34 6.10 23.96 -2.78
C GLU A 34 6.28 23.56 -1.31
N ASN A 35 7.54 23.55 -0.85
CA ASN A 35 7.94 23.33 0.56
C ASN A 35 7.57 21.94 1.14
N ILE A 36 7.59 20.89 0.32
CA ILE A 36 7.38 19.50 0.79
C ILE A 36 8.69 18.93 1.35
N ILE A 37 8.62 18.31 2.54
CA ILE A 37 9.73 17.58 3.15
C ILE A 37 9.40 16.08 3.19
N TRP A 38 10.21 15.27 2.53
CA TRP A 38 10.23 13.82 2.68
C TRP A 38 11.42 13.44 3.57
N SER A 39 11.16 13.12 4.83
CA SER A 39 12.21 12.80 5.82
C SER A 39 12.06 11.40 6.40
N ASN A 40 13.17 10.85 6.93
CA ASN A 40 13.23 9.51 7.53
C ASN A 40 12.69 8.38 6.61
N LEU A 41 12.99 8.46 5.32
CA LEU A 41 12.60 7.45 4.34
C LEU A 41 13.31 6.12 4.61
N ARG A 42 12.55 5.02 4.62
CA ARG A 42 13.07 3.67 4.81
C ARG A 42 12.38 2.70 3.85
N TYR A 43 13.15 1.82 3.24
CA TYR A 43 12.65 0.72 2.41
C TYR A 43 13.34 -0.59 2.78
N ARG A 44 12.70 -1.72 2.47
CA ARG A 44 13.24 -3.07 2.66
C ARG A 44 12.75 -3.95 1.50
N CYS A 45 13.56 -4.93 1.10
CA CYS A 45 13.08 -6.03 0.28
C CYS A 45 12.21 -6.93 1.17
N ASN A 46 11.00 -7.23 0.73
CA ASN A 46 10.09 -8.13 1.45
C ASN A 46 9.35 -9.01 0.44
N ASP A 47 9.80 -10.25 0.30
CA ASP A 47 9.22 -11.23 -0.60
C ASP A 47 8.09 -12.04 0.07
N THR A 48 7.86 -11.82 1.38
CA THR A 48 6.84 -12.56 2.13
C THR A 48 5.46 -11.94 1.89
N VAL A 49 4.52 -12.77 1.43
CA VAL A 49 3.12 -12.36 1.22
C VAL A 49 2.43 -12.15 2.59
N PRO A 50 1.79 -11.00 2.82
CA PRO A 50 1.03 -10.72 4.05
C PRO A 50 -0.13 -11.70 4.29
N GLU A 51 -0.45 -11.96 5.57
CA GLU A 51 -1.49 -12.92 5.98
C GLU A 51 -2.92 -12.48 5.59
N ASP A 52 -3.18 -11.18 5.63
CA ASP A 52 -4.47 -10.57 5.26
C ASP A 52 -4.83 -10.77 3.78
N PHE A 53 -3.85 -11.05 2.92
CA PHE A 53 -4.08 -11.38 1.52
C PHE A 53 -4.98 -12.61 1.33
N GLN A 54 -4.79 -13.67 2.12
CA GLN A 54 -5.60 -14.88 1.98
C GLN A 54 -7.06 -14.64 2.37
N THR A 55 -7.27 -13.91 3.46
CA THR A 55 -8.61 -13.56 3.94
C THR A 55 -9.33 -12.69 2.92
N HIS A 56 -8.64 -11.69 2.36
CA HIS A 56 -9.20 -10.82 1.33
C HIS A 56 -9.56 -11.60 0.05
N ARG A 57 -8.69 -12.51 -0.41
CA ARG A 57 -8.95 -13.36 -1.57
C ARG A 57 -10.20 -14.23 -1.39
N LYS A 58 -10.40 -14.81 -0.20
CA LYS A 58 -11.60 -15.59 0.11
C LYS A 58 -12.87 -14.74 0.04
N GLN A 59 -12.84 -13.53 0.60
CA GLN A 59 -13.96 -12.59 0.55
C GLN A 59 -14.30 -12.18 -0.88
N PHE A 60 -13.29 -11.86 -1.69
CA PHE A 60 -13.49 -11.49 -3.09
C PHE A 60 -14.08 -12.66 -3.91
N MET A 61 -13.56 -13.88 -3.72
CA MET A 61 -14.10 -15.07 -4.40
C MET A 61 -15.56 -15.36 -3.99
N MET A 62 -15.92 -15.19 -2.70
CA MET A 62 -17.31 -15.33 -2.26
C MET A 62 -18.23 -14.27 -2.88
N HIS A 63 -17.77 -13.03 -3.02
CA HIS A 63 -18.58 -11.93 -3.58
C HIS A 63 -18.87 -12.10 -5.08
N ILE A 64 -18.03 -12.83 -5.81
CA ILE A 64 -18.21 -13.12 -7.24
C ILE A 64 -19.13 -14.34 -7.47
N GLN A 65 -19.38 -15.16 -6.44
CA GLN A 65 -20.25 -16.34 -6.53
C GLN A 65 -21.73 -16.05 -6.22
N LEU A 66 -22.19 -14.81 -6.40
CA LEU A 66 -23.60 -14.40 -6.43
C LEU A 66 -24.08 -14.17 -7.85
#